data_AF-A0A182RXW1-F1
#
_entry.id   AF-A0A182RXW1-F1
#
_cell.length_a   1.000
_cell.length_b   1.000
_cell.length_c   1.000
_cell.angle_alpha   90.00
_cell.angle_beta   90.00
_cell.angle_gamma   90.00
#
_symmetry.space_group_name_H-M   'P 1'
#
loop_
_entity.id
_entity.type
_entity.pdbx_description
1 polymer ?
#
loop_
_entity_poly.entity_id
_entity_poly.type
_entity_poly.pdbx_seq_one_letter_code
_entity_poly.pdbx_strand_id
1 'polypeptide(L)'
;MRSFRKRLRRSVRVEVFQEYCANSSIHGVRYFDRDERTSCERFWWLVAFLLSMAGCGVMIYKTYVKWNEVPIIVTFSEKTTPAWDMQFPAITICPETKMSSEKLNFTAEINGLWAVFFQENSTANDDM
;
A
#
# COMPACT_ATOMS: atom_id res chain seq x y z
N MET A 1 -27.41 53.96 -13.90
CA MET A 1 -26.73 52.99 -14.81
C MET A 1 -26.20 51.73 -14.13
N ARG A 2 -25.60 51.78 -12.92
CA ARG A 2 -25.07 50.58 -12.22
C ARG A 2 -26.15 49.58 -11.74
N SER A 3 -27.34 50.04 -11.36
CA SER A 3 -28.42 49.14 -10.88
C SER A 3 -29.06 48.32 -12.01
N PHE A 4 -29.16 48.89 -13.22
CA PHE A 4 -29.71 48.20 -14.39
C PHE A 4 -28.83 47.02 -14.83
N ARG A 5 -27.49 47.22 -14.87
CA ARG A 5 -26.52 46.12 -15.10
C ARG A 5 -26.62 45.02 -14.03
N LYS A 6 -26.86 45.38 -12.76
CA LYS A 6 -27.05 44.39 -11.67
C LYS A 6 -28.35 43.59 -11.83
N ARG A 7 -29.45 44.22 -12.24
CA ARG A 7 -30.72 43.54 -12.55
C ARG A 7 -30.59 42.61 -13.75
N LEU A 8 -29.99 43.08 -14.84
CA LEU A 8 -29.76 42.29 -16.05
C LEU A 8 -28.89 41.05 -15.74
N ARG A 9 -27.81 41.24 -14.97
CA ARG A 9 -26.89 40.15 -14.57
C ARG A 9 -27.54 39.15 -13.60
N ARG A 10 -28.58 39.54 -12.83
CA ARG A 10 -29.38 38.60 -12.05
C ARG A 10 -30.33 37.80 -12.93
N SER A 11 -31.00 38.46 -13.88
CA SER A 11 -31.93 37.81 -14.81
C SER A 11 -31.23 36.72 -15.62
N VAL A 12 -30.06 37.04 -16.20
CA VAL A 12 -29.26 36.08 -16.99
C VAL A 12 -28.77 34.91 -16.13
N ARG A 13 -28.39 35.14 -14.87
CA ARG A 13 -27.97 34.04 -13.97
C ARG A 13 -29.10 33.08 -13.65
N VAL A 14 -30.31 33.62 -13.45
CA VAL A 14 -31.49 32.80 -13.17
C VAL A 14 -31.84 31.97 -14.40
N GLU A 15 -31.85 32.58 -15.59
CA GLU A 15 -32.13 31.90 -16.86
C GLU A 15 -31.15 30.77 -17.15
N VAL A 16 -29.84 31.04 -17.05
CA VAL A 16 -28.79 30.03 -17.21
C VAL A 16 -28.90 28.91 -16.17
N PHE A 17 -29.26 29.26 -14.92
CA PHE A 17 -29.46 28.24 -13.88
C PHE A 17 -30.67 27.36 -14.17
N GLN A 18 -31.76 27.92 -14.69
CA GLN A 18 -32.94 27.14 -15.09
C GLN A 18 -32.64 26.22 -16.27
N GLU A 19 -31.96 26.72 -17.31
CA GLU A 19 -31.51 25.88 -18.43
C GLU A 19 -30.60 24.75 -17.96
N TYR A 20 -29.67 25.05 -17.04
CA TYR A 20 -28.81 24.03 -16.44
C TYR A 20 -29.61 22.99 -15.65
N CYS A 21 -30.57 23.42 -14.82
CA CYS A 21 -31.40 22.49 -14.04
C CYS A 21 -32.27 21.60 -14.94
N ALA A 22 -32.78 22.14 -16.05
CA ALA A 22 -33.64 21.41 -16.99
C ALA A 22 -32.85 20.40 -17.86
N ASN A 23 -31.64 20.77 -18.29
CA ASN A 23 -30.85 20.00 -19.26
C ASN A 23 -29.71 19.18 -18.65
N SER A 24 -29.50 19.24 -17.34
CA SER A 24 -28.45 18.47 -16.65
C SER A 24 -28.81 16.99 -16.53
N SER A 25 -27.79 16.13 -16.64
CA SER A 25 -27.88 14.69 -16.37
C SER A 25 -27.96 14.35 -14.88
N ILE A 26 -27.78 15.35 -13.99
CA ILE A 26 -27.83 15.15 -12.55
C ILE A 26 -29.29 15.07 -12.10
N HIS A 27 -29.72 13.86 -11.75
CA HIS A 27 -31.11 13.54 -11.41
C HIS A 27 -31.73 14.48 -10.36
N GLY A 28 -30.96 14.88 -9.34
CA GLY A 28 -31.44 15.74 -8.25
C GLY A 28 -31.68 17.21 -8.62
N VAL A 29 -31.00 17.72 -9.64
CA VAL A 29 -31.00 19.16 -9.98
C VAL A 29 -32.25 19.55 -10.79
N ARG A 30 -32.85 18.57 -11.49
CA ARG A 30 -34.13 18.75 -12.20
C ARG A 30 -35.29 19.08 -11.27
N TYR A 31 -35.26 18.60 -10.02
CA TYR A 31 -36.29 18.88 -9.02
C TYR A 31 -36.22 20.32 -8.47
N PHE A 32 -35.20 21.11 -8.82
CA PHE A 32 -35.10 22.53 -8.46
C PHE A 32 -35.79 23.46 -9.46
N ASP A 33 -36.06 23.00 -10.67
CA ASP A 33 -36.76 23.80 -11.66
C ASP A 33 -38.25 23.96 -11.31
N ARG A 34 -38.98 24.81 -12.05
CA ARG A 34 -40.36 25.22 -11.77
C ARG A 34 -41.38 24.09 -11.94
N ASP A 35 -41.42 23.18 -10.98
CA ASP A 35 -42.60 22.36 -10.74
C ASP A 35 -43.51 23.05 -9.71
N GLU A 36 -44.82 22.99 -9.92
CA GLU A 36 -45.92 23.61 -9.14
C GLU A 36 -46.06 23.06 -7.69
N ARG A 37 -44.96 22.56 -7.13
CA ARG A 37 -44.91 21.84 -5.86
C ARG A 37 -44.67 22.80 -4.70
N THR A 38 -45.25 22.47 -3.55
CA THR A 38 -45.11 23.23 -2.30
C THR A 38 -43.64 23.48 -1.95
N SER A 39 -43.32 24.70 -1.49
CA SER A 39 -41.95 25.11 -1.14
C SER A 39 -41.24 24.19 -0.13
N CYS A 40 -41.99 23.45 0.69
CA CYS A 40 -41.46 22.44 1.61
C CYS A 40 -40.77 21.27 0.88
N GLU A 41 -41.37 20.77 -0.21
CA GLU A 41 -40.82 19.65 -0.98
C GLU A 41 -39.52 20.03 -1.68
N ARG A 42 -39.43 21.27 -2.19
CA ARG A 42 -38.18 21.81 -2.74
C ARG A 42 -37.06 21.88 -1.71
N PHE A 43 -37.37 22.31 -0.49
CA PHE A 43 -36.40 22.32 0.60
C PHE A 43 -35.92 20.91 0.93
N TRP A 44 -36.84 19.94 0.97
CA TRP A 44 -36.50 18.54 1.19
C TRP A 44 -35.54 17.99 0.12
N TRP A 45 -35.82 18.23 -1.17
CA TRP A 45 -34.93 17.82 -2.26
C TRP A 45 -33.57 18.52 -2.23
N LEU A 46 -33.52 19.79 -1.83
CA LEU A 46 -32.25 20.51 -1.61
C LEU A 46 -31.43 19.86 -0.50
N VAL A 47 -32.07 19.54 0.62
CA VAL A 47 -31.42 18.87 1.76
C VAL A 47 -30.92 17.49 1.34
N ALA A 48 -31.73 16.70 0.66
CA ALA A 48 -31.34 15.37 0.15
C ALA A 48 -30.15 15.45 -0.82
N PHE A 49 -30.15 16.42 -1.74
CA PHE A 49 -29.05 16.66 -2.67
C PHE A 49 -27.76 17.06 -1.94
N LEU A 50 -27.84 17.95 -0.95
CA LEU A 50 -26.70 18.38 -0.15
C LEU A 50 -26.13 17.24 0.69
N LEU A 51 -26.99 16.42 1.31
CA LEU A 51 -26.54 15.23 2.03
C LEU A 51 -25.83 14.25 1.10
N SER A 52 -26.38 14.02 -0.10
CA SER A 52 -25.73 13.15 -1.09
C SER A 52 -24.37 13.69 -1.51
N MET A 53 -24.26 14.99 -1.79
CA MET A 53 -22.99 15.63 -2.17
C MET A 53 -21.96 15.55 -1.04
N ALA A 54 -22.38 15.81 0.20
CA ALA A 54 -21.53 15.70 1.38
C ALA A 54 -21.06 14.25 1.59
N GLY A 55 -21.96 13.27 1.47
CA GLY A 55 -21.63 11.85 1.56
C GLY A 55 -20.61 11.42 0.51
N CYS A 56 -20.80 11.81 -0.75
CA CYS A 56 -19.84 11.59 -1.82
C CYS A 56 -18.48 12.23 -1.51
N GLY A 57 -18.48 13.49 -1.06
CA GLY A 57 -17.25 14.20 -0.68
C GLY A 57 -16.48 13.50 0.45
N VAL A 58 -17.18 13.02 1.48
CA VAL A 58 -16.58 12.25 2.59
C VAL A 58 -16.01 10.93 2.08
N MET A 59 -16.73 10.19 1.23
CA MET A 59 -16.23 8.93 0.67
C MET A 59 -14.97 9.13 -0.18
N ILE A 60 -14.96 10.17 -1.02
CA ILE A 60 -13.80 10.54 -1.83
C ILE A 60 -12.62 10.89 -0.92
N TYR A 61 -12.84 11.72 0.09
CA TYR A 61 -11.80 12.10 1.05
C TYR A 61 -11.21 10.88 1.77
N LYS A 62 -12.06 9.98 2.30
CA LYS A 62 -11.60 8.77 2.97
C LYS A 62 -10.84 7.83 2.03
N THR A 63 -11.27 7.74 0.78
CA THR A 63 -10.57 6.94 -0.26
C THR A 63 -9.21 7.55 -0.58
N TYR A 64 -9.13 8.87 -0.68
CA TYR A 64 -7.89 9.60 -0.92
C TYR A 64 -6.90 9.45 0.24
N VAL A 65 -7.38 9.58 1.48
CA VAL A 65 -6.55 9.33 2.68
C VAL A 65 -6.06 7.89 2.69
N LYS A 66 -6.93 6.91 2.45
CA LYS A 66 -6.55 5.50 2.35
C LYS A 66 -5.51 5.26 1.26
N TRP A 67 -5.64 5.91 0.11
CA TRP A 67 -4.67 5.81 -0.98
C TRP A 67 -3.27 6.34 -0.57
N ASN A 68 -3.22 7.43 0.19
CA ASN A 68 -1.96 7.99 0.69
C ASN A 68 -1.34 7.14 1.81
N GLU A 69 -2.15 6.56 2.69
CA GLU A 69 -1.69 5.79 3.86
C GLU A 69 -1.28 4.35 3.50
N VAL A 70 -1.98 3.73 2.56
CA VAL A 70 -1.70 2.37 2.08
C VAL A 70 -1.58 2.42 0.55
N PRO A 71 -0.41 2.80 0.00
CA PRO A 71 -0.15 2.55 -1.41
C PRO A 71 -0.30 1.04 -1.61
N ILE A 72 -1.20 0.66 -2.52
CA ILE A 72 -1.54 -0.74 -2.78
C ILE A 72 -0.23 -1.48 -3.09
N ILE A 73 0.25 -2.28 -2.14
CA ILE A 73 1.43 -3.11 -2.33
C ILE A 73 0.98 -4.18 -3.32
N VAL A 74 1.61 -4.19 -4.49
CA VAL A 74 1.38 -5.19 -5.52
C VAL A 74 1.66 -6.58 -4.95
N THR A 75 0.61 -7.30 -4.57
CA THR A 75 0.73 -8.73 -4.29
C THR A 75 1.02 -9.42 -5.61
N PHE A 76 2.23 -9.93 -5.78
CA PHE A 76 2.58 -10.79 -6.91
C PHE A 76 1.56 -11.92 -6.95
N SER A 77 0.70 -11.90 -7.97
CA SER A 77 -0.22 -12.99 -8.23
C SER A 77 0.62 -14.24 -8.43
N GLU A 78 0.35 -15.27 -7.62
CA GLU A 78 0.81 -16.64 -7.82
C GLU A 78 0.11 -17.22 -9.06
N LYS A 79 0.33 -16.61 -10.22
CA LYS A 79 0.09 -17.27 -11.49
C LYS A 79 1.11 -18.39 -11.50
N THR A 80 0.65 -19.63 -11.43
CA THR A 80 1.48 -20.82 -11.63
C THR A 80 2.12 -20.71 -13.01
N THR A 81 3.31 -20.12 -13.10
CA THR A 81 4.12 -20.19 -14.31
C THR A 81 4.44 -21.66 -14.50
N PRO A 82 4.03 -22.25 -15.63
CA PRO A 82 4.27 -23.66 -15.85
C PRO A 82 5.78 -23.92 -15.95
N ALA A 83 6.22 -25.11 -15.53
CA ALA A 83 7.61 -25.43 -15.20
C ALA A 83 8.66 -25.15 -16.31
N TRP A 84 8.23 -25.00 -17.55
CA TRP A 84 9.08 -24.75 -18.72
C TRP A 84 9.54 -23.30 -18.91
N ASP A 85 9.02 -22.34 -18.13
CA ASP A 85 9.43 -20.93 -18.17
C ASP A 85 10.27 -20.52 -16.93
N MET A 86 10.60 -21.48 -16.07
CA MET A 86 11.41 -21.23 -14.87
C MET A 86 12.90 -21.29 -15.21
N GLN A 87 13.59 -20.15 -15.14
CA GLN A 87 15.05 -20.08 -15.29
C GLN A 87 15.74 -20.88 -14.17
N PHE A 88 16.75 -21.67 -14.52
CA PHE A 88 17.46 -22.51 -13.54
C PHE A 88 18.20 -21.66 -12.51
N PRO A 89 18.07 -21.98 -11.21
CA PRO A 89 18.72 -21.20 -10.15
C PRO A 89 20.24 -21.37 -10.19
N ALA A 90 20.95 -20.43 -9.58
CA ALA A 90 22.39 -20.56 -9.40
C ALA A 90 22.71 -21.77 -8.50
N ILE A 91 23.62 -22.62 -8.96
CA ILE A 91 24.07 -23.81 -8.22
C ILE A 91 25.43 -23.49 -7.59
N THR A 92 25.56 -23.73 -6.29
CA THR A 92 26.84 -23.65 -5.58
C THR A 92 27.27 -25.05 -5.16
N ILE A 93 28.52 -25.40 -5.47
CA ILE A 93 29.11 -26.70 -5.15
C ILE A 93 30.17 -26.50 -4.08
N CYS A 94 30.07 -27.24 -2.98
CA CYS A 94 31.04 -27.23 -1.90
C CYS A 94 31.93 -28.46 -1.98
N PRO A 95 33.26 -28.34 -1.78
CA PRO A 95 34.13 -29.50 -1.63
C PRO A 95 33.84 -30.23 -0.31
N GLU A 96 34.02 -31.55 -0.28
CA GLU A 96 33.78 -32.39 0.89
C GLU A 96 34.77 -32.09 2.03
N THR A 97 36.01 -31.73 1.68
CA THR A 97 37.03 -31.35 2.64
C THR A 97 36.85 -29.88 3.04
N LYS A 98 36.55 -29.66 4.33
CA LYS A 98 36.24 -28.33 4.87
C LYS A 98 37.46 -27.39 4.97
N MET A 99 38.67 -27.95 5.01
CA MET A 99 39.92 -27.24 5.26
C MET A 99 41.08 -27.92 4.53
N SER A 100 42.05 -27.14 4.06
CA SER A 100 43.30 -27.67 3.50
C SER A 100 44.17 -28.26 4.60
N SER A 101 44.75 -29.44 4.36
CA SER A 101 45.70 -30.09 5.27
C SER A 101 46.91 -29.21 5.61
N GLU A 102 47.28 -28.29 4.73
CA GLU A 102 48.36 -27.33 4.97
C GLU A 102 48.02 -26.32 6.07
N LYS A 103 46.75 -25.92 6.17
CA LYS A 103 46.29 -24.91 7.14
C LYS A 103 45.93 -25.50 8.50
N LEU A 104 45.72 -26.82 8.58
CA LEU A 104 45.41 -27.56 9.82
C LEU A 104 46.59 -28.42 10.28
N ASN A 105 47.79 -27.85 10.37
CA ASN A 105 48.95 -28.58 10.86
C ASN A 105 49.19 -28.33 12.35
N PHE A 106 48.47 -29.06 13.21
CA PHE A 106 48.62 -28.98 14.67
C PHE A 106 49.64 -29.98 15.23
N THR A 107 50.51 -30.53 14.38
CA THR A 107 51.47 -31.56 14.79
C THR A 107 52.39 -31.07 15.91
N ALA A 108 52.86 -29.82 15.84
CA ALA A 108 53.74 -29.25 16.86
C ALA A 108 53.02 -29.08 18.21
N GLU A 109 51.79 -28.55 18.19
CA GLU A 109 50.96 -28.34 19.38
C GLU A 109 50.55 -29.67 20.03
N ILE A 110 50.13 -30.65 19.21
CA ILE A 110 49.78 -32.01 19.69
C ILE A 110 50.99 -32.69 20.31
N ASN A 111 52.18 -32.58 19.70
CA ASN A 111 53.40 -33.17 20.24
C ASN A 111 53.81 -32.52 21.56
N GLY A 112 53.64 -31.20 21.69
CA GLY A 112 53.87 -30.49 22.96
C GLY A 112 52.92 -30.94 24.07
N LEU A 113 51.62 -31.05 23.76
CA LEU A 113 50.62 -31.59 24.69
C LEU A 113 50.91 -33.05 25.06
N TRP A 114 51.34 -33.88 24.10
CA TRP A 114 51.72 -35.27 24.34
C TRP A 114 52.92 -35.40 25.27
N ALA A 115 53.93 -34.54 25.13
CA ALA A 115 55.09 -34.53 26.02
C ALA A 115 54.70 -34.18 27.46
N VAL A 116 53.82 -33.19 27.65
CA VAL A 116 53.30 -32.82 28.97
C VAL A 116 52.46 -33.95 29.57
N PHE A 117 51.52 -34.51 28.79
CA PHE A 117 50.67 -35.62 29.22
C PHE A 117 51.49 -36.84 29.63
N PHE A 118 52.53 -37.19 28.87
CA PHE A 118 53.40 -38.31 29.23
C PHE A 118 54.22 -38.05 30.47
N GLN A 119 54.68 -36.81 30.69
CA GLN A 119 55.41 -36.49 31.91
C GLN A 119 54.52 -36.62 33.15
N GLU A 120 53.25 -36.17 33.05
CA GLU A 120 52.24 -36.34 34.11
C GLU A 120 51.92 -37.83 34.35
N ASN A 121 51.77 -38.62 33.28
CA ASN A 121 51.48 -40.05 33.37
C ASN A 121 52.69 -40.88 33.86
N SER A 122 53.92 -40.45 33.59
CA SER A 122 55.12 -41.07 34.17
C SER A 122 55.20 -40.83 35.67
N THR A 123 54.92 -39.61 36.15
CA THR A 123 54.91 -39.33 37.60
C THR A 123 53.80 -40.07 38.34
N ALA A 124 52.63 -40.29 37.72
CA ALA A 124 51.52 -40.99 38.36
C ALA A 124 51.76 -42.51 38.52
N ASN A 125 52.65 -43.12 37.72
CA ASN A 125 52.99 -44.54 37.84
C ASN A 125 54.13 -44.82 38.83
N ASP A 126 54.84 -43.78 39.29
CA ASP A 126 55.84 -43.88 40.35
C ASP A 126 55.23 -43.78 41.76
N ASP A 127 53.93 -43.45 41.85
CA ASP A 127 53.15 -43.32 43.09
C ASP A 127 52.24 -44.54 43.38
N MET A 128 52.48 -45.70 42.75
CA MET A 128 51.89 -47.01 43.13
C MET A 128 52.92 -48.09 43.43
#